data_AF-A0A537NVR7-F1
#
_entry.id   AF-A0A537NVR7-F1
#
_cell.length_a   1.000
_cell.length_b   1.000
_cell.length_c   1.000
_cell.angle_alpha   90.00
_cell.angle_beta   90.00
_cell.angle_gamma   90.00
#
_symmetry.space_group_name_H-M   'P 1'
#
loop_
_entity.id
_entity.type
_entity.pdbx_description
1 polymer ?
#
loop_
_entity_poly.entity_id
_entity_poly.type
_entity_poly.pdbx_seq_one_letter_code
_entity_poly.pdbx_strand_id
1 'polypeptide(L)'
;MLQKYERPTDLQEMRKRIALRHVDFPRKAGKVLRFAIEHPADTAFSTISHLARQCRVSNATVLRLPGLFGFNSFHEFRELFQAEIRRARRWD
;
A
#
# COMPACT_ATOMS: atom_id res chain seq x y z
N MET A 1 -9.89 4.81 16.11
CA MET A 1 -8.56 4.57 15.50
C MET A 1 -8.65 3.32 14.64
N LEU A 2 -8.28 3.40 13.35
CA LEU A 2 -8.33 2.27 12.40
C LEU A 2 -6.98 1.53 12.29
N GLN A 3 -6.19 1.54 13.37
CA GLN A 3 -4.97 0.75 13.43
C GLN A 3 -5.35 -0.70 13.67
N LYS A 4 -5.35 -1.50 12.61
CA LYS A 4 -5.71 -2.91 12.66
C LYS A 4 -4.46 -3.80 12.66
N TYR A 5 -3.33 -3.31 12.14
CA TYR A 5 -2.07 -4.05 11.99
C TYR A 5 -0.85 -3.21 12.36
N GLU A 6 0.21 -3.90 12.76
CA GLU A 6 1.52 -3.31 12.99
C GLU A 6 2.17 -2.89 11.66
N ARG A 7 2.99 -1.83 11.74
CA ARG A 7 3.71 -1.25 10.60
C ARG A 7 4.75 -2.21 10.02
N PRO A 8 4.62 -2.65 8.75
CA PRO A 8 5.66 -3.42 8.10
C PRO A 8 6.88 -2.53 7.79
N THR A 9 8.07 -3.12 7.87
CA THR A 9 9.37 -2.45 7.62
C THR A 9 9.72 -2.36 6.14
N ASP A 10 9.16 -3.25 5.32
CA ASP A 10 9.43 -3.39 3.89
C ASP A 10 8.26 -4.09 3.18
N LEU A 11 8.30 -4.07 1.84
CA LEU A 11 7.23 -4.62 1.01
C LEU A 11 7.14 -6.16 1.13
N GLN A 12 8.24 -6.85 1.42
CA GLN A 12 8.25 -8.31 1.59
C GLN A 12 7.48 -8.71 2.86
N GLU A 13 7.77 -8.06 3.99
CA GLU A 13 7.04 -8.28 5.24
C GLU A 13 5.55 -7.93 5.09
N MET A 14 5.23 -6.84 4.39
CA MET A 14 3.84 -6.49 4.08
C MET A 14 3.13 -7.59 3.27
N ARG A 15 3.76 -8.13 2.23
CA ARG A 15 3.22 -9.23 1.41
C ARG A 15 3.02 -10.51 2.24
N LYS A 16 3.99 -10.86 3.09
CA LYS A 16 3.91 -12.01 3.98
C LYS A 16 2.71 -11.92 4.92
N ARG A 17 2.49 -10.76 5.55
CA ARG A 17 1.33 -10.52 6.46
C ARG A 17 -0.01 -10.65 5.72
N ILE A 18 -0.09 -10.20 4.48
CA ILE A 18 -1.29 -10.33 3.65
C ILE A 18 -1.55 -11.80 3.27
N ALA A 19 -0.50 -12.52 2.87
CA ALA A 19 -0.58 -13.94 2.49
C ALA A 19 -1.01 -14.84 3.66
N LEU A 20 -0.53 -14.55 4.88
CA LEU A 20 -0.90 -15.28 6.09
C LEU A 20 -2.33 -15.00 6.58
N ARG A 21 -3.14 -14.23 5.83
CA ARG A 21 -4.49 -13.76 6.22
C ARG A 21 -4.53 -13.11 7.60
N HIS A 22 -3.40 -12.63 8.10
CA HIS A 22 -3.37 -11.82 9.32
C HIS A 22 -4.16 -10.53 9.11
N VAL A 23 -4.48 -10.18 7.86
CA VAL A 23 -5.24 -9.00 7.52
C VAL A 23 -6.55 -9.28 6.79
N ASP A 24 -7.65 -8.80 7.38
CA ASP A 24 -8.95 -8.66 6.73
C ASP A 24 -9.18 -7.18 6.38
N PHE A 25 -9.35 -6.89 5.08
CA PHE A 25 -9.53 -5.53 4.58
C PHE A 25 -10.98 -5.28 4.16
N PRO A 26 -11.54 -4.09 4.46
CA PRO A 26 -12.78 -3.64 3.82
C PRO A 26 -12.66 -3.71 2.29
N ARG A 27 -13.71 -4.17 1.59
CA ARG A 27 -13.69 -4.46 0.14
C ARG A 27 -13.01 -3.39 -0.72
N LYS A 28 -13.25 -2.10 -0.44
CA LYS A 28 -12.64 -0.99 -1.21
C LYS A 28 -11.15 -0.77 -0.87
N ALA A 29 -10.75 -0.91 0.38
CA ALA A 29 -9.34 -0.83 0.78
C ALA A 29 -8.54 -2.01 0.21
N GLY A 30 -9.14 -3.21 0.20
CA GLY A 30 -8.56 -4.40 -0.43
C GLY A 30 -8.31 -4.23 -1.94
N LYS A 31 -9.17 -3.48 -2.66
CA LYS A 31 -8.93 -3.15 -4.08
C LYS A 31 -7.68 -2.30 -4.26
N VAL A 32 -7.53 -1.24 -3.46
CA VAL A 32 -6.36 -0.35 -3.53
C VAL A 32 -5.08 -1.10 -3.19
N LEU A 33 -5.14 -1.95 -2.17
CA LEU A 33 -4.00 -2.76 -1.77
C LEU A 33 -3.57 -3.76 -2.85
N ARG A 34 -4.53 -4.45 -3.46
CA ARG A 34 -4.26 -5.41 -4.53
C ARG A 34 -3.58 -4.71 -5.70
N PHE A 35 -4.15 -3.60 -6.16
CA PHE A 35 -3.53 -2.76 -7.19
C PHE A 35 -2.12 -2.35 -6.80
N ALA A 36 -1.88 -1.98 -5.53
CA ALA A 36 -0.56 -1.55 -5.09
C ALA A 36 0.51 -2.64 -5.17
N ILE A 37 0.13 -3.90 -4.87
CA ILE A 37 1.04 -5.06 -4.96
C ILE A 37 1.28 -5.47 -6.42
N GLU A 38 0.24 -5.43 -7.25
CA GLU A 38 0.31 -5.76 -8.68
C GLU A 38 1.08 -4.70 -9.50
N HIS A 39 0.95 -3.43 -9.12
CA HIS A 39 1.54 -2.28 -9.80
C HIS A 39 2.38 -1.42 -8.81
N PRO A 40 3.54 -1.94 -8.35
CA PRO A 40 4.34 -1.27 -7.32
C PRO A 40 4.96 0.05 -7.81
N ALA A 41 5.34 0.14 -9.08
CA ALA A 41 5.88 1.36 -9.67
C ALA A 41 4.83 2.48 -9.75
N ASP A 42 3.61 2.16 -10.22
CA ASP A 42 2.49 3.11 -10.20
C ASP A 42 2.22 3.61 -8.79
N THR A 43 2.24 2.73 -7.79
CA THR A 43 2.03 3.13 -6.40
C THR A 43 3.15 4.01 -5.87
N ALA A 44 4.40 3.70 -6.23
CA ALA A 44 5.58 4.46 -5.82
C ALA A 44 5.59 5.91 -6.33
N PHE A 45 5.07 6.15 -7.54
CA PHE A 45 5.25 7.44 -8.25
C PHE A 45 3.95 8.17 -8.62
N SER A 46 2.78 7.57 -8.40
CA SER A 46 1.49 8.22 -8.66
C SER A 46 0.98 9.06 -7.50
N THR A 47 -0.01 9.91 -7.81
CA THR A 47 -0.79 10.66 -6.82
C THR A 47 -1.94 9.84 -6.26
N ILE A 48 -2.45 10.25 -5.09
CA ILE A 48 -3.64 9.65 -4.47
C ILE A 48 -4.84 9.67 -5.44
N SER A 49 -5.06 10.79 -6.13
CA SER A 49 -6.16 10.94 -7.09
C SER A 49 -6.05 9.98 -8.28
N HIS A 50 -4.82 9.78 -8.79
CA HIS A 50 -4.60 8.81 -9.87
C HIS A 50 -4.93 7.40 -9.39
N LEU A 51 -4.40 6.99 -8.23
CA LEU A 51 -4.63 5.65 -7.67
C LEU A 51 -6.11 5.40 -7.37
N ALA A 52 -6.80 6.40 -6.81
CA ALA A 52 -8.23 6.32 -6.54
C ALA A 52 -9.04 6.06 -7.83
N ARG A 53 -8.70 6.77 -8.91
CA ARG A 53 -9.32 6.58 -10.23
C ARG A 53 -9.06 5.19 -10.80
N GLN A 54 -7.82 4.72 -10.79
CA GLN A 54 -7.46 3.36 -11.26
C GLN A 54 -8.22 2.28 -10.49
N CYS A 55 -8.32 2.43 -9.17
CA CYS A 55 -8.99 1.48 -8.30
C CYS A 55 -10.53 1.63 -8.28
N ARG A 56 -11.08 2.66 -8.94
CA ARG A 56 -12.51 3.05 -8.89
C ARG A 56 -13.02 3.22 -7.45
N VAL A 57 -12.26 3.95 -6.64
CA VAL A 57 -12.60 4.31 -5.25
C VAL A 57 -12.45 5.81 -5.01
N SER A 58 -12.83 6.30 -3.83
CA SER A 58 -12.59 7.70 -3.44
C SER A 58 -11.17 7.93 -2.94
N ASN A 59 -10.66 9.16 -3.03
CA ASN A 59 -9.39 9.58 -2.44
C ASN A 59 -9.33 9.26 -0.93
N ALA A 60 -10.44 9.46 -0.21
CA ALA A 60 -10.55 9.11 1.20
C ALA A 60 -10.33 7.61 1.47
N THR A 61 -10.68 6.74 0.52
CA THR A 61 -10.41 5.30 0.66
C THR A 61 -8.92 5.00 0.57
N VAL A 62 -8.22 5.62 -0.39
CA VAL A 62 -6.77 5.50 -0.55
C VAL A 62 -6.05 6.05 0.69
N LEU A 63 -6.48 7.21 1.20
CA LEU A 63 -5.91 7.84 2.40
C LEU A 63 -6.11 7.03 3.69
N ARG A 64 -7.15 6.18 3.76
CA ARG A 64 -7.40 5.32 4.93
C ARG A 64 -6.60 4.02 4.90
N LEU A 65 -6.15 3.56 3.73
CA LEU A 65 -5.40 2.31 3.59
C LEU A 65 -4.13 2.27 4.47
N PRO A 66 -3.27 3.31 4.49
CA PRO A 66 -2.06 3.32 5.33
C PRO A 66 -2.34 3.08 6.81
N GLY A 67 -3.40 3.67 7.33
CA GLY A 67 -3.78 3.52 8.75
C GLY A 67 -4.10 2.08 9.14
N LEU A 68 -4.56 1.24 8.20
CA LEU A 68 -4.79 -0.17 8.46
C LEU A 68 -3.49 -0.89 8.85
N PHE A 69 -2.37 -0.48 8.27
CA PHE A 69 -1.03 -0.99 8.56
C PHE A 69 -0.27 -0.13 9.57
N GLY A 70 -0.94 0.74 10.34
CA GLY A 70 -0.27 1.56 11.35
C GLY A 70 0.66 2.66 10.80
N PHE A 71 0.52 3.04 9.53
CA PHE A 71 1.17 4.24 8.98
C PHE A 71 0.36 5.49 9.32
N ASN A 72 1.04 6.62 9.53
CA ASN A 72 0.38 7.89 9.81
C ASN A 72 -0.04 8.62 8.53
N SER A 73 0.51 8.23 7.37
CA SER A 73 0.23 8.88 6.10
C SER A 73 0.38 7.95 4.89
N PHE A 74 -0.22 8.36 3.77
CA PHE A 74 -0.01 7.70 2.48
C PHE A 74 1.43 7.83 1.99
N HIS A 75 2.13 8.91 2.37
CA HIS A 75 3.53 9.09 2.03
C HIS A 75 4.40 7.98 2.62
N GLU A 76 4.28 7.70 3.93
CA GLU A 76 5.04 6.63 4.60
C GLU A 76 4.74 5.24 4.02
N PHE A 77 3.49 4.98 3.67
CA PHE A 77 3.10 3.76 2.98
C PHE A 77 3.78 3.66 1.60
N ARG A 78 3.79 4.76 0.84
CA ARG A 78 4.39 4.84 -0.49
C ARG A 78 5.92 4.65 -0.47
N GLU A 79 6.60 5.07 0.60
CA GLU A 79 8.04 4.86 0.75
C GLU A 79 8.46 3.38 0.67
N LEU A 80 7.61 2.45 1.12
CA LEU A 80 7.88 1.02 0.98
C LEU A 80 8.04 0.61 -0.50
N PHE A 81 7.16 1.12 -1.35
CA PHE A 81 7.18 0.83 -2.78
C PHE A 81 8.36 1.51 -3.46
N GLN A 82 8.65 2.76 -3.11
CA GLN A 82 9.81 3.45 -3.66
C GLN A 82 11.13 2.78 -3.24
N ALA A 83 11.24 2.32 -1.99
CA ALA A 83 12.39 1.57 -1.52
C ALA A 83 12.58 0.26 -2.29
N GLU A 84 11.50 -0.47 -2.59
CA GLU A 84 11.55 -1.67 -3.41
C GLU A 84 12.07 -1.37 -4.82
N ILE A 85 11.52 -0.36 -5.50
CA ILE A 85 11.97 0.02 -6.85
C ILE A 85 13.44 0.46 -6.85
N ARG A 86 13.87 1.21 -5.84
CA ARG A 86 15.28 1.62 -5.68
C ARG A 86 16.21 0.43 -5.44
N ARG A 87 15.75 -0.64 -4.77
CA ARG A 87 16.54 -1.87 -4.57
C ARG A 87 16.60 -2.69 -5.85
N ALA A 88 15.47 -2.86 -6.54
CA ALA A 88 15.39 -3.62 -7.79
C ALA A 88 16.30 -3.03 -8.88
N ARG A 89 16.40 -1.70 -8.97
CA ARG A 89 17.27 -1.01 -9.94
C ARG A 89 18.77 -1.14 -9.65
N ARG A 90 19.15 -1.64 -8.47
CA ARG A 90 20.57 -1.73 -8.05
C ARG A 90 21.26 -3.02 -8.51
N TRP A 91 20.53 -3.88 -9.21
CA TRP A 91 20.98 -5.19 -9.70
C TRP A 91 20.91 -5.33 -11.24
N ASP A 92 20.71 -4.20 -11.94
CA ASP A 92 20.77 -4.08 -13.40
C ASP A 92 22.18 -3.61 -13.83
#